data_AF-A0A3P8TWV4-F1
#
_entry.id   AF-A0A3P8TWV4-F1
#
_cell.length_a   1.000
_cell.length_b   1.000
_cell.length_c   1.000
_cell.angle_alpha   90.00
_cell.angle_beta   90.00
_cell.angle_gamma   90.00
#
_symmetry.space_group_name_H-M   'P 1'
#
loop_
_entity.id
_entity.type
_entity.pdbx_description
1 polymer ?
#
loop_
_entity_poly.entity_id
_entity_poly.type
_entity_poly.pdbx_seq_one_letter_code
_entity_poly.pdbx_strand_id
1 'polypeptide(L)'
;MQTYNQLYQNVKRYSKNGEHFCKELMTVFQQRAELEMTYAKGLQKLAGKLIRASKEMSNNSTYSAWCHVSDEMYSRADAHRSLGNAFHQEAILEIRQVLEEHNKRKRPLDNAIERNGKLVTANWSEQLKIKKKLVGLTREHEALFNFVENNRQICTEKEKQKMLNRLTKSAEMQTRVDEEYFNINMEGHQMRLKWENTLKTCYQIIQELEKQRIEVLHNILNRYSLHMSGCGQTLKHGQKQIEQAALRVDVDKDIRALVEENSTTAEDNKAEFLMTDYFEEDSKSLMGKDRRRNAIKLKLERLEDRIAKTKKDCEGIEKLIKTYSENPSFSNQKNLEETEQQLDESTLKLDLLEATHCKLSVTLSELEGKPKSFHRFSSSILKWKDKDCEHSVVQLTRPVKLRRTPFRSRQSLRASIIYKGPLQFVAQQSVEPSPNVTDQETSTTAAQETGAVECDSTVNGAPPHTDDDNGQDQTPELCSIGKCKALYNFTPEHDDELTLKEGDLLDICAKEENGWWFGTLNGQTGHFPSTYVEELPVLDSVKSSDA
;
A
#
# COMPACT_ATOMS: atom_id res chain seq x y z
N MET A 1 27.38 -11.95 -54.09
CA MET A 1 25.99 -12.48 -54.09
C MET A 1 25.50 -13.08 -52.77
N GLN A 2 26.09 -14.15 -52.21
CA GLN A 2 25.53 -14.77 -50.98
C GLN A 2 25.53 -13.82 -49.77
N THR A 3 26.56 -12.97 -49.61
CA THR A 3 26.74 -12.16 -48.40
C THR A 3 25.60 -11.16 -48.15
N TYR A 4 25.27 -10.29 -49.12
CA TYR A 4 24.20 -9.29 -48.91
C TYR A 4 22.81 -9.91 -48.81
N ASN A 5 22.54 -10.98 -49.57
CA ASN A 5 21.30 -11.70 -49.42
C ASN A 5 21.21 -12.33 -48.01
N GLN A 6 22.28 -12.97 -47.54
CA GLN A 6 22.33 -13.55 -46.20
C GLN A 6 22.15 -12.48 -45.11
N LEU A 7 22.85 -11.35 -45.21
CA LEU A 7 22.73 -10.22 -44.30
C LEU A 7 21.30 -9.68 -44.27
N TYR A 8 20.68 -9.49 -45.43
CA TYR A 8 19.29 -9.07 -45.53
C TYR A 8 18.32 -10.09 -44.91
N GLN A 9 18.49 -11.39 -45.17
CA GLN A 9 17.63 -12.42 -44.56
C GLN A 9 17.79 -12.48 -43.03
N ASN A 10 19.02 -12.32 -42.54
CA ASN A 10 19.30 -12.28 -41.10
C ASN A 10 18.62 -11.06 -40.44
N VAL A 11 18.80 -9.86 -40.98
CA VAL A 11 18.19 -8.64 -40.42
C VAL A 11 16.66 -8.67 -40.55
N LYS A 12 16.12 -9.22 -41.65
CA LYS A 12 14.68 -9.42 -41.82
C LYS A 12 14.10 -10.36 -40.77
N ARG A 13 14.78 -11.47 -40.47
CA ARG A 13 14.37 -12.41 -39.41
C ARG A 13 14.39 -11.73 -38.04
N TYR A 14 15.49 -11.04 -37.71
CA TYR A 14 15.60 -10.28 -36.47
C TYR A 14 14.46 -9.26 -36.33
N SER A 15 14.20 -8.53 -37.40
CA SER A 15 13.14 -7.53 -37.46
C SER A 15 11.73 -8.11 -37.25
N LYS A 16 11.46 -9.29 -37.82
CA LYS A 16 10.19 -10.00 -37.62
C LYS A 16 10.03 -10.47 -36.16
N ASN A 17 11.10 -10.95 -35.54
CA ASN A 17 11.08 -11.33 -34.13
C ASN A 17 10.84 -10.11 -33.23
N GLY A 18 11.48 -8.99 -33.54
CA GLY A 18 11.27 -7.71 -32.85
C GLY A 18 9.83 -7.20 -32.95
N GLU A 19 9.21 -7.30 -34.12
CA GLU A 19 7.78 -6.99 -34.30
C GLU A 19 6.88 -7.89 -33.44
N HIS A 20 7.16 -9.20 -33.42
CA HIS A 20 6.39 -10.13 -32.58
C HIS A 20 6.52 -9.79 -31.10
N PHE A 21 7.75 -9.57 -30.62
CA PHE A 21 8.00 -9.13 -29.24
C PHE A 21 7.21 -7.86 -28.90
N CYS A 22 7.22 -6.85 -29.77
CA CYS A 22 6.45 -5.62 -29.54
C CYS A 22 4.94 -5.87 -29.46
N LYS A 23 4.40 -6.82 -30.24
CA LYS A 23 2.98 -7.22 -30.14
C LYS A 23 2.67 -7.85 -28.80
N GLU A 24 3.48 -8.80 -28.35
CA GLU A 24 3.33 -9.42 -27.03
C GLU A 24 3.47 -8.37 -25.92
N LEU A 25 4.47 -7.49 -26.01
CA LEU A 25 4.70 -6.43 -25.03
C LEU A 25 3.49 -5.47 -24.92
N MET A 26 2.85 -5.12 -26.04
CA MET A 26 1.60 -4.34 -26.00
C MET A 26 0.50 -5.08 -25.23
N THR A 27 0.37 -6.40 -25.37
CA THR A 27 -0.62 -7.17 -24.62
C THR A 27 -0.33 -7.16 -23.12
N VAL A 28 0.96 -7.26 -22.73
CA VAL A 28 1.40 -7.17 -21.34
C VAL A 28 1.05 -5.80 -20.76
N PHE A 29 1.37 -4.71 -21.47
CA PHE A 29 1.01 -3.37 -21.02
C PHE A 29 -0.51 -3.15 -20.95
N GLN A 30 -1.28 -3.72 -21.88
CA GLN A 30 -2.73 -3.65 -21.86
C GLN A 30 -3.30 -4.30 -20.60
N GLN A 31 -2.87 -5.53 -20.29
CA GLN A 31 -3.27 -6.24 -19.07
C GLN A 31 -2.83 -5.49 -17.82
N ARG A 32 -1.60 -4.98 -17.80
CA ARG A 32 -1.11 -4.18 -16.68
C ARG A 32 -1.94 -2.93 -16.46
N ALA A 33 -2.25 -2.17 -17.51
CA ALA A 33 -3.07 -0.96 -17.41
C ALA A 33 -4.48 -1.27 -16.89
N GLU A 34 -5.09 -2.39 -17.31
CA GLU A 34 -6.40 -2.82 -16.83
C GLU A 34 -6.39 -3.18 -15.33
N LEU A 35 -5.33 -3.83 -14.85
CA LEU A 35 -5.15 -4.10 -13.42
C LEU A 35 -5.07 -2.81 -12.62
N GLU A 36 -4.26 -1.84 -13.07
CA GLU A 36 -4.15 -0.53 -12.40
C GLU A 36 -5.50 0.19 -12.34
N MET A 37 -6.24 0.18 -13.44
CA MET A 37 -7.53 0.83 -13.55
C MET A 37 -8.59 0.17 -12.66
N THR A 38 -8.53 -1.16 -12.51
CA THR A 38 -9.43 -1.93 -11.65
C THR A 38 -9.13 -1.66 -10.18
N TYR A 39 -7.85 -1.68 -9.81
CA TYR A 39 -7.40 -1.38 -8.44
C TYR A 39 -7.78 0.05 -8.02
N ALA A 40 -7.53 1.03 -8.90
CA ALA A 40 -7.92 2.43 -8.68
C ALA A 40 -9.44 2.58 -8.42
N LYS A 41 -10.29 1.94 -9.23
CA LYS A 41 -11.75 1.95 -9.03
C LYS A 41 -12.15 1.29 -7.71
N GLY A 42 -11.46 0.22 -7.31
CA GLY A 42 -11.68 -0.46 -6.02
C GLY A 42 -11.40 0.47 -4.84
N LEU A 43 -10.22 1.09 -4.83
CA LEU A 43 -9.81 2.05 -3.80
C LEU A 43 -10.77 3.24 -3.71
N GLN A 44 -11.14 3.84 -4.84
CA GLN A 44 -12.07 4.97 -4.86
C GLN A 44 -13.44 4.62 -4.23
N LYS A 45 -13.94 3.41 -4.47
CA LYS A 45 -15.18 2.92 -3.85
C LYS A 45 -15.03 2.71 -2.35
N LEU A 46 -13.89 2.18 -1.89
CA LEU A 46 -13.61 1.98 -0.46
C LEU A 46 -13.46 3.31 0.27
N ALA A 47 -12.72 4.26 -0.29
CA ALA A 47 -12.59 5.62 0.23
C ALA A 47 -13.97 6.27 0.44
N GLY A 48 -14.82 6.25 -0.58
CA GLY A 48 -16.18 6.77 -0.48
C GLY A 48 -17.08 6.04 0.53
N LYS A 49 -16.84 4.73 0.79
CA LYS A 49 -17.52 4.00 1.86
C LYS A 49 -17.04 4.45 3.23
N LEU A 50 -15.73 4.64 3.41
CA LEU A 50 -15.14 5.10 4.67
C LEU A 50 -15.63 6.50 5.04
N ILE A 51 -15.68 7.44 4.08
CA ILE A 51 -16.27 8.78 4.31
C ILE A 51 -17.72 8.68 4.79
N ARG A 52 -18.53 7.82 4.17
CA ARG A 52 -19.93 7.66 4.60
C ARG A 52 -20.03 7.09 6.01
N ALA A 53 -19.18 6.11 6.34
CA ALA A 53 -19.15 5.54 7.69
C ALA A 53 -18.64 6.55 8.74
N SER A 54 -17.67 7.40 8.40
CA SER A 54 -17.13 8.39 9.35
C SER A 54 -18.03 9.60 9.56
N LYS A 55 -18.95 9.90 8.63
CA LYS A 55 -19.89 11.05 8.76
C LYS A 55 -20.79 11.02 9.99
N GLU A 56 -21.06 9.84 10.55
CA GLU A 56 -21.86 9.71 11.78
C GLU A 56 -21.04 10.00 13.04
N MET A 57 -19.72 10.15 12.92
CA MET A 57 -18.84 10.49 14.03
C MET A 57 -18.91 12.00 14.33
N SER A 58 -18.74 12.35 15.61
CA SER A 58 -18.46 13.72 16.03
C SER A 58 -17.20 14.23 15.32
N ASN A 59 -17.21 15.49 14.89
CA ASN A 59 -16.09 16.11 14.19
C ASN A 59 -14.91 16.35 15.14
N ASN A 60 -14.14 15.31 15.38
CA ASN A 60 -13.09 15.25 16.39
C ASN A 60 -11.77 14.75 15.80
N SER A 61 -10.73 14.64 16.62
CA SER A 61 -9.38 14.26 16.14
C SER A 61 -9.38 12.85 15.52
N THR A 62 -10.19 11.94 16.06
CA THR A 62 -10.34 10.58 15.53
C THR A 62 -11.04 10.57 14.16
N TYR A 63 -12.11 11.36 13.98
CA TYR A 63 -12.77 11.55 12.69
C TYR A 63 -11.80 12.11 11.65
N SER A 64 -11.02 13.14 12.02
CA SER A 64 -10.01 13.74 11.13
C SER A 64 -8.95 12.72 10.69
N ALA A 65 -8.49 11.85 11.59
CA ALA A 65 -7.54 10.79 11.24
C ALA A 65 -8.13 9.78 10.23
N TRP A 66 -9.39 9.38 10.40
CA TRP A 66 -10.07 8.50 9.44
C TRP A 66 -10.34 9.17 8.09
N CYS A 67 -10.57 10.48 8.06
CA CYS A 67 -10.66 11.24 6.82
C CYS A 67 -9.34 11.18 6.03
N HIS A 68 -8.19 11.32 6.71
CA HIS A 68 -6.88 11.18 6.06
C HIS A 68 -6.66 9.79 5.44
N VAL A 69 -7.16 8.71 6.07
CA VAL A 69 -7.12 7.37 5.48
C VAL A 69 -7.94 7.31 4.19
N SER A 70 -9.11 7.94 4.16
CA SER A 70 -9.91 8.02 2.93
C SER A 70 -9.22 8.86 1.84
N ASP A 71 -8.69 10.01 2.20
CA ASP A 71 -7.99 10.90 1.26
C ASP A 71 -6.78 10.21 0.64
N GLU A 72 -6.05 9.42 1.45
CA GLU A 72 -4.97 8.59 0.98
C GLU A 72 -5.45 7.55 -0.04
N MET A 73 -6.55 6.85 0.23
CA MET A 73 -7.13 5.90 -0.73
C MET A 73 -7.55 6.58 -2.05
N TYR A 74 -8.09 7.80 -2.01
CA TYR A 74 -8.38 8.58 -3.22
C TYR A 74 -7.10 8.96 -3.96
N SER A 75 -6.10 9.50 -3.27
CA SER A 75 -4.82 9.88 -3.85
C SER A 75 -4.10 8.68 -4.49
N ARG A 76 -4.09 7.54 -3.80
CA ARG A 76 -3.58 6.26 -4.33
C ARG A 76 -4.37 5.83 -5.55
N ALA A 77 -5.71 5.86 -5.51
CA ALA A 77 -6.53 5.54 -6.68
C ALA A 77 -6.19 6.41 -7.89
N ASP A 78 -5.99 7.71 -7.69
CA ASP A 78 -5.63 8.65 -8.76
C ASP A 78 -4.23 8.39 -9.32
N ALA A 79 -3.26 8.02 -8.47
CA ALA A 79 -1.92 7.61 -8.91
C ALA A 79 -1.97 6.36 -9.78
N HIS A 80 -2.70 5.32 -9.36
CA HIS A 80 -2.87 4.09 -10.15
C HIS A 80 -3.66 4.34 -11.45
N ARG A 81 -4.68 5.21 -11.43
CA ARG A 81 -5.40 5.63 -12.65
C ARG A 81 -4.46 6.31 -13.64
N SER A 82 -3.63 7.22 -13.14
CA SER A 82 -2.63 7.93 -13.95
C SER A 82 -1.61 6.96 -14.54
N LEU A 83 -1.13 5.99 -13.76
CA LEU A 83 -0.22 4.94 -14.21
C LEU A 83 -0.83 4.08 -15.33
N GLY A 84 -2.08 3.63 -15.16
CA GLY A 84 -2.79 2.87 -16.20
C GLY A 84 -2.98 3.67 -17.50
N ASN A 85 -3.30 4.97 -17.39
CA ASN A 85 -3.40 5.86 -18.55
C ASN A 85 -2.04 6.07 -19.22
N ALA A 86 -0.96 6.23 -18.45
CA ALA A 86 0.39 6.38 -18.97
C ALA A 86 0.84 5.14 -19.74
N PHE A 87 0.59 3.92 -19.24
CA PHE A 87 0.88 2.70 -20.00
C PHE A 87 0.12 2.65 -21.33
N HIS A 88 -1.12 3.12 -21.36
CA HIS A 88 -1.88 3.18 -22.61
C HIS A 88 -1.29 4.19 -23.59
N GLN A 89 -1.07 5.43 -23.15
CA GLN A 89 -0.67 6.53 -24.02
C GLN A 89 0.81 6.49 -24.40
N GLU A 90 1.68 6.15 -23.46
CA GLU A 90 3.14 6.31 -23.60
C GLU A 90 3.86 4.99 -23.89
N ALA A 91 3.20 3.84 -23.74
CA ALA A 91 3.77 2.54 -24.15
C ALA A 91 2.98 1.93 -25.32
N ILE A 92 1.68 1.64 -25.13
CA ILE A 92 0.89 0.90 -26.12
C ILE A 92 0.75 1.68 -27.44
N LEU A 93 0.37 2.96 -27.38
CA LEU A 93 0.20 3.76 -28.58
C LEU A 93 1.53 4.01 -29.31
N GLU A 94 2.62 4.25 -28.59
CA GLU A 94 3.92 4.45 -29.23
C GLU A 94 4.45 3.17 -29.90
N ILE A 95 4.31 2.01 -29.26
CA ILE A 95 4.66 0.73 -29.90
C ILE A 95 3.80 0.51 -31.14
N ARG A 96 2.50 0.80 -31.07
CA ARG A 96 1.60 0.66 -32.23
C ARG A 96 2.03 1.58 -33.38
N GLN A 97 2.33 2.83 -33.09
CA GLN A 97 2.74 3.82 -34.07
C GLN A 97 4.05 3.43 -34.76
N VAL A 98 5.07 3.01 -33.99
CA VAL A 98 6.36 2.62 -34.57
C VAL A 98 6.22 1.37 -35.44
N LEU A 99 5.40 0.40 -35.04
CA LEU A 99 5.14 -0.80 -35.85
C LEU A 99 4.39 -0.47 -37.16
N GLU A 100 3.41 0.43 -37.11
CA GLU A 100 2.68 0.86 -38.31
C GLU A 100 3.61 1.59 -39.30
N GLU A 101 4.45 2.49 -38.81
CA GLU A 101 5.44 3.20 -39.61
C GLU A 101 6.45 2.23 -40.23
N HIS A 102 6.98 1.30 -39.44
CA HIS A 102 7.92 0.29 -39.93
C HIS A 102 7.29 -0.57 -41.03
N ASN A 103 6.04 -0.98 -40.86
CA ASN A 103 5.32 -1.76 -41.87
C ASN A 103 5.12 -0.98 -43.18
N LYS A 104 4.81 0.32 -43.09
CA LYS A 104 4.70 1.21 -44.26
C LYS A 104 6.03 1.31 -45.02
N ARG A 105 7.17 1.42 -44.31
CA ARG A 105 8.50 1.51 -44.92
C ARG A 105 9.04 0.18 -45.46
N LYS A 106 8.73 -0.96 -44.83
CA LYS A 106 9.22 -2.28 -45.26
C LYS A 106 8.54 -2.81 -46.52
N ARG A 107 7.24 -2.54 -46.71
CA ARG A 107 6.47 -3.11 -47.83
C ARG A 107 7.05 -2.79 -49.23
N PRO A 108 7.46 -1.55 -49.55
CA PRO A 108 8.10 -1.25 -50.83
C PRO A 108 9.45 -1.95 -51.04
N LEU A 109 10.21 -2.18 -49.96
CA LEU A 109 11.52 -2.84 -50.01
C LEU A 109 11.40 -4.30 -50.42
N ASP A 110 10.45 -5.01 -49.81
CA ASP A 110 10.16 -6.41 -50.14
C ASP A 110 9.77 -6.57 -51.62
N ASN A 111 8.91 -5.68 -52.11
CA ASN A 111 8.52 -5.67 -53.52
C ASN A 111 9.70 -5.39 -54.47
N ALA A 112 10.62 -4.49 -54.10
CA ALA A 112 11.78 -4.17 -54.90
C ALA A 112 12.77 -5.35 -54.99
N ILE A 113 13.00 -6.05 -53.87
CA ILE A 113 13.86 -7.23 -53.81
C ILE A 113 13.26 -8.36 -54.64
N GLU A 114 11.95 -8.64 -54.50
CA GLU A 114 11.29 -9.70 -55.24
C GLU A 114 11.35 -9.42 -56.75
N ARG A 115 11.03 -8.19 -57.17
CA ARG A 115 11.08 -7.79 -58.58
C ARG A 115 12.48 -7.95 -59.17
N ASN A 116 13.51 -7.40 -58.53
CA ASN A 116 14.88 -7.45 -59.05
C ASN A 116 15.46 -8.88 -58.99
N GLY A 117 15.10 -9.67 -57.98
CA GLY A 117 15.50 -11.08 -57.88
C GLY A 117 14.92 -11.94 -59.01
N LYS A 118 13.66 -11.69 -59.41
CA LYS A 118 13.03 -12.35 -60.57
C LYS A 118 13.76 -12.03 -61.87
N LEU A 119 14.16 -10.77 -62.08
CA LEU A 119 14.92 -10.36 -63.27
C LEU A 119 16.28 -11.07 -63.37
N VAL A 120 17.03 -11.13 -62.25
CA VAL A 120 18.31 -11.84 -62.19
C VAL A 120 18.14 -13.33 -62.52
N THR A 121 17.09 -13.96 -61.98
CA THR A 121 16.81 -15.39 -62.20
C THR A 121 16.40 -15.69 -63.65
N ALA A 122 15.59 -14.82 -64.24
CA ALA A 122 15.17 -14.92 -65.63
C ALA A 122 16.36 -14.76 -66.59
N ASN A 123 17.19 -13.73 -66.38
CA ASN A 123 18.39 -13.50 -67.17
C ASN A 123 19.39 -14.67 -67.05
N TRP A 124 19.62 -15.20 -65.84
CA TRP A 124 20.48 -16.37 -65.64
C TRP A 124 20.01 -17.60 -66.42
N SER A 125 18.69 -17.81 -66.49
CA SER A 125 18.11 -18.93 -67.23
C SER A 125 18.33 -18.79 -68.74
N GLU A 126 18.19 -17.58 -69.29
CA GLU A 126 18.42 -17.31 -70.71
C GLU A 126 19.91 -17.36 -71.07
N GLN A 127 20.81 -16.87 -70.20
CA GLN A 127 22.26 -17.04 -70.33
C GLN A 127 22.63 -18.52 -70.50
N LEU A 128 22.08 -19.40 -69.65
CA LEU A 128 22.33 -20.84 -69.74
C LEU A 128 21.79 -21.45 -71.03
N LYS A 129 20.65 -20.98 -71.53
CA LYS A 129 20.05 -21.43 -72.78
C LYS A 129 20.90 -21.05 -73.99
N ILE A 130 21.32 -19.79 -74.09
CA ILE A 130 22.16 -19.32 -75.20
C ILE A 130 23.55 -19.97 -75.11
N LYS A 131 24.13 -20.12 -73.91
CA LYS A 131 25.39 -20.85 -73.71
C LYS A 131 25.33 -22.27 -74.27
N LYS A 132 24.26 -23.02 -73.96
CA LYS A 132 24.05 -24.38 -74.47
C LYS A 132 23.93 -24.39 -76.00
N LYS A 133 23.21 -23.43 -76.58
CA LYS A 133 23.07 -23.27 -78.04
C LYS A 133 24.42 -23.00 -78.70
N LEU A 134 25.22 -22.07 -78.16
CA LEU A 134 26.55 -21.72 -78.67
C LEU A 134 27.50 -22.93 -78.61
N VAL A 135 27.50 -23.67 -77.51
CA VAL A 135 28.29 -24.92 -77.38
C VAL A 135 27.88 -25.95 -78.43
N GLY A 136 26.58 -26.10 -78.69
CA GLY A 136 26.07 -26.99 -79.74
C GLY A 136 26.57 -26.59 -81.13
N LEU A 137 26.36 -25.33 -81.52
CA LEU A 137 26.81 -24.79 -82.80
C LEU A 137 28.32 -24.90 -82.97
N THR A 138 29.08 -24.73 -81.89
CA THR A 138 30.55 -24.85 -81.93
C THR A 138 30.99 -26.28 -82.20
N ARG A 139 30.36 -27.27 -81.57
CA ARG A 139 30.64 -28.69 -81.87
C ARG A 139 30.32 -29.04 -83.31
N GLU A 140 29.19 -28.56 -83.83
CA GLU A 140 28.79 -28.78 -85.23
C GLU A 140 29.76 -28.11 -86.21
N HIS A 141 30.20 -26.88 -85.92
CA HIS A 141 31.18 -26.17 -86.75
C HIS A 141 32.52 -26.89 -86.79
N GLU A 142 33.05 -27.31 -85.64
CA GLU A 142 34.30 -28.06 -85.55
C GLU A 142 34.21 -29.39 -86.32
N ALA A 143 33.09 -30.11 -86.21
CA ALA A 143 32.87 -31.33 -86.99
C ALA A 143 32.86 -31.06 -88.50
N LEU A 144 32.19 -29.99 -88.94
CA LEU A 144 32.18 -29.55 -90.34
C LEU A 144 33.58 -29.13 -90.81
N PHE A 145 34.31 -28.38 -90.01
CA PHE A 145 35.67 -27.94 -90.32
C PHE A 145 36.61 -29.13 -90.54
N ASN A 146 36.62 -30.08 -89.59
CA ASN A 146 37.40 -31.31 -89.70
C ASN A 146 37.00 -32.13 -90.93
N PHE A 147 35.69 -32.22 -91.24
CA PHE A 147 35.23 -32.90 -92.44
C PHE A 147 35.75 -32.23 -93.72
N VAL A 148 35.74 -30.90 -93.80
CA VAL A 148 36.24 -30.15 -94.97
C VAL A 148 37.75 -30.32 -95.12
N GLU A 149 38.53 -30.19 -94.05
CA GLU A 149 39.98 -30.37 -94.08
C GLU A 149 40.38 -31.77 -94.56
N ASN A 150 39.73 -32.82 -94.03
CA ASN A 150 40.01 -34.21 -94.40
C ASN A 150 39.66 -34.54 -95.87
N ASN A 151 38.78 -33.76 -96.51
CA ASN A 151 38.32 -34.00 -97.89
C ASN A 151 38.88 -32.99 -98.92
N ARG A 152 39.81 -32.12 -98.50
CA ARG A 152 40.28 -30.97 -99.30
C ARG A 152 40.90 -31.34 -100.65
N GLN A 153 41.51 -32.53 -100.76
CA GLN A 153 42.19 -32.99 -101.98
C GLN A 153 41.32 -33.87 -102.90
N ILE A 154 40.15 -34.33 -102.45
CA ILE A 154 39.37 -35.40 -103.11
C ILE A 154 38.15 -34.84 -103.88
N CYS A 155 37.75 -33.59 -103.62
CA CYS A 155 36.52 -33.01 -104.15
C CYS A 155 36.70 -32.15 -105.41
N THR A 156 35.64 -32.11 -106.25
CA THR A 156 35.54 -31.21 -107.39
C THR A 156 35.44 -29.74 -106.95
N GLU A 157 35.75 -28.80 -107.85
CA GLU A 157 35.71 -27.35 -107.53
C GLU A 157 34.32 -26.89 -107.05
N LYS A 158 33.25 -27.43 -107.66
CA LYS A 158 31.87 -27.16 -107.26
C LYS A 158 31.55 -27.66 -105.85
N GLU A 159 32.10 -28.82 -105.47
CA GLU A 159 31.93 -29.40 -104.13
C GLU A 159 32.74 -28.64 -103.07
N LYS A 160 33.96 -28.21 -103.41
CA LYS A 160 34.77 -27.32 -102.56
C LYS A 160 34.02 -26.03 -102.26
N GLN A 161 33.45 -25.37 -103.28
CA GLN A 161 32.66 -24.15 -103.08
C GLN A 161 31.42 -24.40 -102.19
N LYS A 162 30.74 -25.55 -102.35
CA LYS A 162 29.58 -25.91 -101.52
C LYS A 162 29.97 -26.14 -100.05
N MET A 163 31.10 -26.79 -99.82
CA MET A 163 31.65 -27.02 -98.47
C MET A 163 32.06 -25.71 -97.81
N LEU A 164 32.78 -24.86 -98.55
CA LEU A 164 33.17 -23.52 -98.09
C LEU A 164 31.94 -22.69 -97.69
N ASN A 165 30.91 -22.65 -98.55
CA ASN A 165 29.66 -21.93 -98.26
C ASN A 165 28.96 -22.43 -96.99
N ARG A 166 29.00 -23.74 -96.69
CA ARG A 166 28.43 -24.30 -95.46
C ARG A 166 29.24 -23.88 -94.23
N LEU A 167 30.56 -23.90 -94.35
CA LEU A 167 31.49 -23.54 -93.29
C LEU A 167 31.38 -22.03 -92.96
N THR A 168 31.31 -21.18 -93.97
CA THR A 168 31.04 -19.73 -93.83
C THR A 168 29.71 -19.48 -93.11
N LYS A 169 28.61 -20.12 -93.53
CA LYS A 169 27.30 -19.96 -92.87
C LYS A 169 27.30 -20.42 -91.41
N SER A 170 28.02 -21.51 -91.13
CA SER A 170 28.17 -22.00 -89.76
C SER A 170 28.94 -21.00 -88.90
N ALA A 171 30.04 -20.43 -89.40
CA ALA A 171 30.82 -19.42 -88.71
C ALA A 171 30.00 -18.14 -88.47
N GLU A 172 29.29 -17.64 -89.49
CA GLU A 172 28.39 -16.47 -89.35
C GLU A 172 27.31 -16.68 -88.28
N MET A 173 26.74 -17.89 -88.20
CA MET A 173 25.74 -18.22 -87.18
C MET A 173 26.36 -18.30 -85.78
N GLN A 174 27.56 -18.87 -85.64
CA GLN A 174 28.27 -18.87 -84.36
C GLN A 174 28.57 -17.45 -83.89
N THR A 175 29.14 -16.60 -84.76
CA THR A 175 29.45 -15.20 -84.42
C THR A 175 28.22 -14.47 -83.92
N ARG A 176 27.07 -14.66 -84.58
CA ARG A 176 25.80 -14.04 -84.17
C ARG A 176 25.34 -14.49 -82.78
N VAL A 177 25.40 -15.80 -82.50
CA VAL A 177 24.97 -16.35 -81.20
C VAL A 177 25.98 -16.04 -80.10
N ASP A 178 27.27 -15.92 -80.44
CA ASP A 178 28.31 -15.48 -79.51
C ASP A 178 28.11 -14.01 -79.11
N GLU A 179 27.79 -13.13 -80.06
CA GLU A 179 27.43 -11.74 -79.77
C GLU A 179 26.16 -11.64 -78.93
N GLU A 180 25.13 -12.46 -79.22
CA GLU A 180 23.93 -12.59 -78.40
C GLU A 180 24.26 -13.03 -76.96
N TYR A 181 25.15 -14.03 -76.83
CA TYR A 181 25.63 -14.52 -75.54
C TYR A 181 26.40 -13.45 -74.77
N PHE A 182 27.28 -12.71 -75.43
CA PHE A 182 28.03 -11.61 -74.83
C PHE A 182 27.09 -10.54 -74.29
N ASN A 183 26.14 -10.08 -75.10
CA ASN A 183 25.18 -9.03 -74.73
C ASN A 183 24.33 -9.44 -73.52
N ILE A 184 23.79 -10.66 -73.49
CA ILE A 184 22.98 -11.12 -72.36
C ILE A 184 23.80 -11.31 -71.06
N ASN A 185 25.10 -11.57 -71.19
CA ASN A 185 26.02 -11.58 -70.05
C ASN A 185 26.23 -10.17 -69.51
N MET A 186 26.44 -9.18 -70.38
CA MET A 186 26.60 -7.78 -69.98
C MET A 186 25.34 -7.23 -69.31
N GLU A 187 24.16 -7.49 -69.86
CA GLU A 187 22.89 -7.16 -69.21
C GLU A 187 22.75 -7.85 -67.85
N GLY A 188 23.15 -9.13 -67.78
CA GLY A 188 23.14 -9.88 -66.53
C GLY A 188 24.00 -9.25 -65.45
N HIS A 189 25.20 -8.77 -65.78
CA HIS A 189 26.05 -8.05 -64.82
C HIS A 189 25.35 -6.80 -64.28
N GLN A 190 24.68 -6.02 -65.14
CA GLN A 190 23.94 -4.83 -64.72
C GLN A 190 22.75 -5.19 -63.81
N MET A 191 21.97 -6.22 -64.16
CA MET A 191 20.83 -6.68 -63.35
C MET A 191 21.29 -7.18 -61.97
N ARG A 192 22.40 -7.91 -61.91
CA ARG A 192 23.00 -8.38 -60.66
C ARG A 192 23.45 -7.24 -59.78
N LEU A 193 24.18 -6.28 -60.34
CA LEU A 193 24.65 -5.11 -59.61
C LEU A 193 23.47 -4.31 -59.04
N LYS A 194 22.41 -4.13 -59.84
CA LYS A 194 21.18 -3.47 -59.38
C LYS A 194 20.52 -4.23 -58.22
N TRP A 195 20.46 -5.55 -58.28
CA TRP A 195 19.90 -6.36 -57.21
C TRP A 195 20.76 -6.33 -55.94
N GLU A 196 22.10 -6.41 -56.06
CA GLU A 196 23.02 -6.28 -54.91
C GLU A 196 22.91 -4.90 -54.25
N ASN A 197 22.85 -3.82 -55.02
CA ASN A 197 22.61 -2.47 -54.50
C ASN A 197 21.25 -2.38 -53.80
N THR A 198 20.20 -3.00 -54.36
CA THR A 198 18.88 -3.04 -53.73
C THR A 198 18.94 -3.75 -52.37
N LEU A 199 19.60 -4.92 -52.30
CA LEU A 199 19.78 -5.66 -51.05
C LEU A 199 20.55 -4.83 -50.01
N LYS A 200 21.63 -4.16 -50.42
CA LYS A 200 22.41 -3.27 -49.54
C LYS A 200 21.55 -2.14 -48.97
N THR A 201 20.78 -1.44 -49.80
CA THR A 201 19.89 -0.36 -49.36
C THR A 201 18.79 -0.89 -48.43
N CYS A 202 18.19 -2.05 -48.74
CA CYS A 202 17.17 -2.65 -47.89
C CYS A 202 17.73 -3.07 -46.53
N TYR A 203 18.94 -3.64 -46.51
CA TYR A 203 19.64 -3.96 -45.27
C TYR A 203 19.84 -2.72 -44.40
N GLN A 204 20.36 -1.63 -44.96
CA GLN A 204 20.59 -0.38 -44.24
C GLN A 204 19.30 0.23 -43.68
N ILE A 205 18.22 0.24 -44.47
CA ILE A 205 16.94 0.78 -44.02
C ILE A 205 16.35 -0.09 -42.90
N ILE A 206 16.36 -1.42 -43.04
CA ILE A 206 15.84 -2.29 -41.97
C ILE A 206 16.68 -2.15 -40.70
N GLN A 207 18.01 -2.05 -40.83
CA GLN A 207 18.89 -1.81 -39.69
C GLN A 207 18.54 -0.51 -38.95
N GLU A 208 18.29 0.59 -39.68
CA GLU A 208 17.87 1.85 -39.08
C GLU A 208 16.49 1.76 -38.40
N LEU A 209 15.53 1.06 -39.02
CA LEU A 209 14.23 0.80 -38.39
C LEU A 209 14.39 -0.01 -37.09
N GLU A 210 15.30 -0.99 -37.06
CA GLU A 210 15.56 -1.75 -35.83
C GLU A 210 16.22 -0.89 -34.75
N LYS A 211 17.11 0.02 -35.12
CA LYS A 211 17.67 1.01 -34.19
C LYS A 211 16.56 1.88 -33.58
N GLN A 212 15.68 2.44 -34.41
CA GLN A 212 14.53 3.24 -33.95
C GLN A 212 13.61 2.44 -33.02
N ARG A 213 13.33 1.17 -33.34
CA ARG A 213 12.52 0.29 -32.46
C ARG A 213 13.16 0.15 -31.08
N ILE A 214 14.47 -0.09 -31.04
CA ILE A 214 15.21 -0.28 -29.78
C ILE A 214 15.20 1.02 -28.96
N GLU A 215 15.40 2.18 -29.60
CA GLU A 215 15.32 3.49 -28.94
C GLU A 215 13.94 3.76 -28.34
N VAL A 216 12.86 3.45 -29.07
CA VAL A 216 11.48 3.56 -28.55
C VAL A 216 11.27 2.65 -27.34
N LEU A 217 11.72 1.38 -27.40
CA LEU A 217 11.60 0.46 -26.27
C LEU A 217 12.40 0.92 -25.05
N HIS A 218 13.59 1.48 -25.26
CA HIS A 218 14.41 2.06 -24.19
C HIS A 218 13.70 3.26 -23.54
N ASN A 219 13.13 4.17 -24.34
CA ASN A 219 12.38 5.32 -23.84
C ASN A 219 11.14 4.89 -23.03
N ILE A 220 10.43 3.85 -23.48
CA ILE A 220 9.30 3.26 -22.75
C ILE A 220 9.78 2.71 -21.39
N LEU A 221 10.93 2.03 -21.34
CA LEU A 221 11.48 1.51 -20.09
C LEU A 221 11.86 2.63 -19.10
N ASN A 222 12.45 3.71 -19.59
CA ASN A 222 12.77 4.88 -18.75
C ASN A 222 11.50 5.53 -18.20
N ARG A 223 10.47 5.71 -19.04
CA ARG A 223 9.17 6.23 -18.61
C ARG A 223 8.49 5.30 -17.61
N TYR A 224 8.56 3.99 -17.83
CA TYR A 224 8.07 3.00 -16.88
C TYR A 224 8.70 3.20 -15.50
N SER A 225 10.03 3.31 -15.43
CA SER A 225 10.75 3.56 -14.18
C SER A 225 10.30 4.87 -13.51
N LEU A 226 10.13 5.94 -14.30
CA LEU A 226 9.69 7.24 -13.79
C LEU A 226 8.27 7.16 -13.20
N HIS A 227 7.33 6.53 -13.91
CA HIS A 227 5.96 6.36 -13.45
C HIS A 227 5.87 5.49 -12.19
N MET A 228 6.65 4.42 -12.12
CA MET A 228 6.74 3.59 -10.91
C MET A 228 7.28 4.37 -9.71
N SER A 229 8.32 5.18 -9.92
CA SER A 229 8.87 6.06 -8.87
C SER A 229 7.84 7.10 -8.41
N GLY A 230 7.16 7.77 -9.35
CA GLY A 230 6.13 8.76 -9.05
C GLY A 230 4.98 8.16 -8.24
N CYS A 231 4.47 7.00 -8.65
CA CYS A 231 3.46 6.26 -7.90
C CYS A 231 3.97 5.94 -6.47
N GLY A 232 5.19 5.40 -6.34
CA GLY A 232 5.78 5.08 -5.05
C GLY A 232 5.92 6.29 -4.11
N GLN A 233 6.24 7.48 -4.65
CA GLN A 233 6.30 8.71 -3.87
C GLN A 233 4.92 9.14 -3.32
N THR A 234 3.86 9.03 -4.13
CA THR A 234 2.49 9.31 -3.67
C THR A 234 2.09 8.38 -2.52
N LEU A 235 2.39 7.09 -2.62
CA LEU A 235 2.09 6.13 -1.56
C LEU A 235 2.83 6.47 -0.26
N LYS A 236 4.13 6.76 -0.33
CA LYS A 236 4.93 7.17 0.83
C LYS A 236 4.40 8.45 1.47
N HIS A 237 4.00 9.43 0.66
CA HIS A 237 3.43 10.68 1.16
C HIS A 237 2.12 10.43 1.91
N GLY A 238 1.20 9.66 1.31
CA GLY A 238 -0.07 9.31 1.91
C GLY A 238 0.08 8.56 3.24
N GLN A 239 0.99 7.59 3.29
CA GLN A 239 1.31 6.88 4.53
C GLN A 239 1.79 7.84 5.63
N LYS A 240 2.71 8.75 5.31
CA LYS A 240 3.21 9.75 6.27
C LYS A 240 2.10 10.65 6.79
N GLN A 241 1.13 11.04 5.95
CA GLN A 241 -0.03 11.83 6.40
C GLN A 241 -0.90 11.06 7.38
N ILE A 242 -1.17 9.77 7.12
CA ILE A 242 -1.92 8.91 8.04
C ILE A 242 -1.18 8.76 9.38
N GLU A 243 0.13 8.49 9.36
CA GLU A 243 0.95 8.36 10.57
C GLU A 243 0.90 9.64 11.42
N GLN A 244 1.06 10.80 10.78
CA GLN A 244 0.96 12.09 11.46
C GLN A 244 -0.43 12.36 12.02
N ALA A 245 -1.49 12.00 11.29
CA ALA A 245 -2.85 12.18 11.76
C ALA A 245 -3.15 11.27 12.96
N ALA A 246 -2.70 10.01 12.92
CA ALA A 246 -2.83 9.06 14.01
C ALA A 246 -2.09 9.51 15.28
N LEU A 247 -0.91 10.12 15.14
CA LEU A 247 -0.15 10.69 16.26
C LEU A 247 -0.82 11.93 16.89
N ARG A 248 -1.65 12.64 16.13
CA ARG A 248 -2.37 13.85 16.59
C ARG A 248 -3.72 13.54 17.26
N VAL A 249 -4.14 12.29 17.30
CA VAL A 249 -5.39 11.89 17.97
C VAL A 249 -5.24 12.15 19.48
N ASP A 250 -6.14 12.99 20.00
CA ASP A 250 -6.18 13.39 21.41
C ASP A 250 -7.54 13.02 22.00
N VAL A 251 -7.58 11.87 22.66
CA VAL A 251 -8.79 11.30 23.23
C VAL A 251 -9.35 12.18 24.35
N ASP A 252 -8.48 12.79 25.17
CA ASP A 252 -8.92 13.62 26.29
C ASP A 252 -9.52 14.93 25.80
N LYS A 253 -8.97 15.52 24.73
CA LYS A 253 -9.59 16.66 24.04
C LYS A 253 -10.92 16.27 23.40
N ASP A 254 -10.98 15.13 22.72
CA ASP A 254 -12.20 14.67 22.05
C ASP A 254 -13.33 14.39 23.06
N ILE A 255 -13.04 13.77 24.21
CA ILE A 255 -14.02 13.53 25.28
C ILE A 255 -14.46 14.84 25.95
N ARG A 256 -13.54 15.79 26.16
CA ARG A 256 -13.92 17.11 26.68
C ARG A 256 -14.90 17.82 25.75
N ALA A 257 -14.61 17.83 24.45
CA ALA A 257 -15.52 18.40 23.45
C ALA A 257 -16.90 17.70 23.48
N LEU A 258 -16.93 16.37 23.58
CA LEU A 258 -18.18 15.61 23.70
C LEU A 258 -18.99 15.98 24.95
N VAL A 259 -18.32 16.18 26.09
CA VAL A 259 -18.98 16.59 27.34
C VAL A 259 -19.51 18.02 27.23
N GLU A 260 -18.74 18.93 26.62
CA GLU A 260 -19.18 20.31 26.38
C GLU A 260 -20.38 20.38 25.44
N GLU A 261 -20.38 19.63 24.34
CA GLU A 261 -21.50 19.55 23.39
C GLU A 261 -22.78 18.97 24.02
N ASN A 262 -22.63 18.06 24.98
CA ASN A 262 -23.74 17.42 25.70
C ASN A 262 -24.05 18.07 27.06
N SER A 263 -23.38 19.16 27.42
CA SER A 263 -23.63 19.84 28.68
C SER A 263 -24.99 20.54 28.63
N THR A 264 -25.89 20.16 29.52
CA THR A 264 -27.21 20.79 29.65
C THR A 264 -27.08 22.20 30.25
N THR A 265 -28.01 23.09 29.92
CA THR A 265 -27.96 24.48 30.39
C THR A 265 -28.18 24.56 31.91
N ALA A 266 -27.84 25.69 32.54
CA ALA A 266 -28.07 25.88 33.97
C ALA A 266 -29.56 25.75 34.39
N GLU A 267 -30.49 25.94 33.45
CA GLU A 267 -31.93 25.80 33.65
C GLU A 267 -32.35 24.32 33.71
N ASP A 268 -31.66 23.45 32.97
CA ASP A 268 -31.90 22.00 32.93
C ASP A 268 -31.39 21.26 34.19
N ASN A 269 -30.61 21.95 35.04
CA ASN A 269 -30.09 21.41 36.30
C ASN A 269 -31.03 21.66 37.49
N LYS A 270 -32.28 22.09 37.28
CA LYS A 270 -33.27 22.23 38.34
C LYS A 270 -34.08 20.94 38.47
N ALA A 271 -34.11 20.36 39.66
CA ALA A 271 -34.97 19.23 39.98
C ALA A 271 -36.14 19.70 40.86
N GLU A 272 -37.32 19.17 40.54
CA GLU A 272 -38.53 19.39 41.33
C GLU A 272 -38.69 18.29 42.37
N PHE A 273 -38.84 18.70 43.62
CA PHE A 273 -39.11 17.79 44.73
C PHE A 273 -40.49 18.07 45.30
N LEU A 274 -41.32 17.03 45.33
CA LEU A 274 -42.62 17.10 45.98
C LEU A 274 -42.44 17.36 47.49
N MET A 275 -43.11 18.39 47.98
CA MET A 275 -43.07 18.74 49.41
C MET A 275 -44.14 17.98 50.18
N THR A 276 -43.95 17.86 51.50
CA THR A 276 -44.98 17.27 52.36
C THR A 276 -46.14 18.23 52.54
N ASP A 277 -47.34 17.84 52.13
CA ASP A 277 -48.56 18.61 52.33
C ASP A 277 -49.26 18.17 53.62
N TYR A 278 -49.22 19.02 54.65
CA TYR A 278 -49.85 18.72 55.95
C TYR A 278 -51.31 19.15 55.95
N PHE A 279 -52.20 18.34 56.51
CA PHE A 279 -53.63 18.67 56.58
C PHE A 279 -53.90 20.03 57.27
N GLU A 280 -53.07 20.38 58.25
CA GLU A 280 -53.20 21.60 59.03
C GLU A 280 -52.84 22.86 58.25
N GLU A 281 -52.17 22.73 57.11
CA GLU A 281 -51.80 23.86 56.25
C GLU A 281 -52.92 24.32 55.32
N ASP A 282 -53.93 23.46 55.09
CA ASP A 282 -55.10 23.82 54.28
C ASP A 282 -55.99 24.81 55.03
N SER A 283 -55.98 26.05 54.54
CA SER A 283 -56.82 27.14 55.08
C SER A 283 -58.32 26.85 54.99
N LYS A 284 -58.76 26.01 54.04
CA LYS A 284 -60.17 25.68 53.78
C LYS A 284 -60.69 24.55 54.66
N SER A 285 -59.81 23.80 55.32
CA SER A 285 -60.19 22.72 56.23
C SER A 285 -61.01 23.25 57.42
N LEU A 286 -61.93 22.42 57.93
CA LEU A 286 -62.82 22.70 59.09
C LEU A 286 -62.07 22.79 60.45
N MET A 287 -60.74 22.74 60.45
CA MET A 287 -59.93 22.79 61.67
C MET A 287 -59.98 24.18 62.33
N GLY A 288 -60.34 24.22 63.62
CA GLY A 288 -60.34 25.46 64.41
C GLY A 288 -58.95 26.12 64.51
N LYS A 289 -58.91 27.46 64.50
CA LYS A 289 -57.68 28.27 64.39
C LYS A 289 -56.62 27.95 65.46
N ASP A 290 -57.01 27.83 66.72
CA ASP A 290 -56.06 27.53 67.81
C ASP A 290 -55.52 26.09 67.74
N ARG A 291 -56.39 25.13 67.37
CA ARG A 291 -55.98 23.74 67.14
C ARG A 291 -54.99 23.66 65.96
N ARG A 292 -55.26 24.38 64.88
CA ARG A 292 -54.39 24.49 63.69
C ARG A 292 -53.03 25.09 64.07
N ARG A 293 -53.01 26.20 64.82
CA ARG A 293 -51.78 26.86 65.29
C ARG A 293 -50.91 25.91 66.11
N ASN A 294 -51.49 25.20 67.08
CA ASN A 294 -50.74 24.29 67.94
C ASN A 294 -50.19 23.08 67.18
N ALA A 295 -50.98 22.53 66.25
CA ALA A 295 -50.54 21.42 65.42
C ALA A 295 -49.37 21.81 64.49
N ILE A 296 -49.44 22.99 63.84
CA ILE A 296 -48.34 23.51 63.01
C ILE A 296 -47.08 23.76 63.86
N LYS A 297 -47.21 24.33 65.07
CA LYS A 297 -46.06 24.54 65.98
C LYS A 297 -45.36 23.23 66.34
N LEU A 298 -46.11 22.17 66.64
CA LEU A 298 -45.54 20.85 66.91
C LEU A 298 -44.80 20.26 65.71
N LYS A 299 -45.31 20.49 64.48
CA LYS A 299 -44.62 20.05 63.25
C LYS A 299 -43.36 20.86 62.99
N LEU A 300 -43.38 22.16 63.27
CA LEU A 300 -42.20 23.03 63.16
C LEU A 300 -41.11 22.60 64.15
N GLU A 301 -41.44 22.36 65.43
CA GLU A 301 -40.49 21.86 66.44
C GLU A 301 -39.86 20.53 65.98
N ARG A 302 -40.67 19.59 65.48
CA ARG A 302 -40.15 18.33 64.91
C ARG A 302 -39.24 18.54 63.70
N LEU A 303 -39.52 19.54 62.87
CA LEU A 303 -38.67 19.88 61.72
C LEU A 303 -37.37 20.54 62.18
N GLU A 304 -37.41 21.44 63.16
CA GLU A 304 -36.23 22.08 63.77
C GLU A 304 -35.27 21.03 64.34
N ASP A 305 -35.77 20.04 65.09
CA ASP A 305 -34.96 18.93 65.60
C ASP A 305 -34.29 18.13 64.47
N ARG A 306 -35.04 17.84 63.40
CA ARG A 306 -34.52 17.09 62.24
C ARG A 306 -33.53 17.91 61.43
N ILE A 307 -33.75 19.21 61.29
CA ILE A 307 -32.84 20.16 60.65
C ILE A 307 -31.55 20.23 61.45
N ALA A 308 -31.62 20.43 62.78
CA ALA A 308 -30.44 20.49 63.65
C ALA A 308 -29.62 19.20 63.60
N LYS A 309 -30.28 18.03 63.63
CA LYS A 309 -29.60 16.74 63.48
C LYS A 309 -28.93 16.61 62.11
N THR A 310 -29.66 16.89 61.03
CA THR A 310 -29.12 16.75 59.65
C THR A 310 -27.98 17.74 59.40
N LYS A 311 -28.03 18.95 59.96
CA LYS A 311 -26.92 19.92 59.93
C LYS A 311 -25.66 19.35 60.57
N LYS A 312 -25.79 18.76 61.76
CA LYS A 312 -24.67 18.12 62.45
C LYS A 312 -24.11 16.93 61.68
N ASP A 313 -24.96 16.15 61.03
CA ASP A 313 -24.55 15.05 60.16
C ASP A 313 -23.74 15.60 58.96
N CYS A 314 -24.21 16.65 58.29
CA CYS A 314 -23.48 17.32 57.20
C CYS A 314 -22.11 17.84 57.65
N GLU A 315 -22.04 18.57 58.77
CA GLU A 315 -20.78 19.06 59.34
C GLU A 315 -19.79 17.94 59.65
N GLY A 316 -20.30 16.78 60.09
CA GLY A 316 -19.49 15.58 60.33
C GLY A 316 -18.89 15.02 59.04
N ILE A 317 -19.69 14.93 57.98
CA ILE A 317 -19.25 14.42 56.67
C ILE A 317 -18.28 15.41 56.00
N GLU A 318 -18.52 16.72 56.10
CA GLU A 318 -17.60 17.77 55.58
C GLU A 318 -16.21 17.67 56.22
N LYS A 319 -16.16 17.48 57.55
CA LYS A 319 -14.89 17.25 58.25
C LYS A 319 -14.18 15.98 57.77
N LEU A 320 -14.93 14.93 57.48
CA LEU A 320 -14.38 13.67 56.97
C LEU A 320 -13.79 13.85 55.55
N ILE A 321 -14.51 14.53 54.65
CA ILE A 321 -14.02 14.87 53.30
C ILE A 321 -12.74 15.68 53.39
N LYS A 322 -12.72 16.74 54.21
CA LYS A 322 -11.53 17.57 54.42
C LYS A 322 -10.34 16.74 54.90
N THR A 323 -10.57 15.82 55.84
CA THR A 323 -9.51 14.93 56.36
C THR A 323 -8.93 14.02 55.27
N TYR A 324 -9.79 13.45 54.41
CA TYR A 324 -9.36 12.63 53.28
C TYR A 324 -8.62 13.44 52.21
N SER A 325 -9.03 14.67 51.93
CA SER A 325 -8.35 15.55 50.98
C SER A 325 -6.97 16.01 51.49
N GLU A 326 -6.84 16.29 52.79
CA GLU A 326 -5.58 16.74 53.41
C GLU A 326 -4.60 15.58 53.63
N ASN A 327 -5.08 14.35 53.76
CA ASN A 327 -4.23 13.18 54.01
C ASN A 327 -4.54 12.02 53.03
N PRO A 328 -3.97 12.05 51.80
CA PRO A 328 -4.25 11.06 50.75
C PRO A 328 -3.86 9.60 51.09
N SER A 329 -3.13 9.37 52.19
CA SER A 329 -2.77 8.04 52.68
C SER A 329 -3.89 7.35 53.49
N PHE A 330 -4.86 8.11 54.02
CA PHE A 330 -5.91 7.59 54.88
C PHE A 330 -7.12 7.01 54.12
N SER A 331 -7.25 7.35 52.83
CA SER A 331 -8.40 6.95 52.03
C SER A 331 -8.05 6.92 50.54
N ASN A 332 -8.78 6.14 49.76
CA ASN A 332 -8.60 6.10 48.32
C ASN A 332 -9.61 7.02 47.61
N GLN A 333 -9.35 7.31 46.33
CA GLN A 333 -10.22 8.18 45.52
C GLN A 333 -11.68 7.70 45.49
N LYS A 334 -11.92 6.39 45.52
CA LYS A 334 -13.26 5.81 45.51
C LYS A 334 -14.03 6.13 46.81
N ASN A 335 -13.38 5.99 47.96
CA ASN A 335 -13.97 6.30 49.26
C ASN A 335 -14.24 7.81 49.40
N LEU A 336 -13.37 8.66 48.83
CA LEU A 336 -13.62 10.10 48.76
C LEU A 336 -14.87 10.42 47.93
N GLU A 337 -14.99 9.83 46.72
CA GLU A 337 -16.17 9.95 45.86
C GLU A 337 -17.46 9.51 46.59
N GLU A 338 -17.42 8.36 47.28
CA GLU A 338 -18.56 7.85 48.06
C GLU A 338 -18.95 8.78 49.22
N THR A 339 -17.97 9.39 49.88
CA THR A 339 -18.21 10.33 50.99
C THR A 339 -18.76 11.67 50.50
N GLU A 340 -18.26 12.18 49.37
CA GLU A 340 -18.80 13.37 48.69
C GLU A 340 -20.26 13.16 48.24
N GLN A 341 -20.60 11.95 47.79
CA GLN A 341 -21.98 11.59 47.47
C GLN A 341 -22.87 11.61 48.72
N GLN A 342 -22.40 11.05 49.85
CA GLN A 342 -23.16 11.09 51.11
C GLN A 342 -23.40 12.52 51.61
N LEU A 343 -22.43 13.42 51.43
CA LEU A 343 -22.61 14.83 51.77
C LEU A 343 -23.67 15.48 50.87
N ASP A 344 -23.64 15.21 49.56
CA ASP A 344 -24.64 15.73 48.63
C ASP A 344 -26.06 15.25 48.96
N GLU A 345 -26.23 13.96 49.28
CA GLU A 345 -27.50 13.39 49.73
C GLU A 345 -28.00 14.04 51.05
N SER A 346 -27.10 14.23 52.02
CA SER A 346 -27.45 14.84 53.31
C SER A 346 -27.77 16.33 53.17
N THR A 347 -27.07 17.04 52.28
CA THR A 347 -27.33 18.46 51.97
C THR A 347 -28.69 18.62 51.29
N LEU A 348 -29.02 17.76 50.32
CA LEU A 348 -30.34 17.74 49.69
C LEU A 348 -31.44 17.51 50.73
N LYS A 349 -31.25 16.53 51.62
CA LYS A 349 -32.20 16.26 52.70
C LYS A 349 -32.39 17.48 53.60
N LEU A 350 -31.32 18.20 53.92
CA LEU A 350 -31.38 19.43 54.69
C LEU A 350 -32.19 20.51 53.97
N ASP A 351 -31.89 20.78 52.70
CA ASP A 351 -32.61 21.77 51.89
C ASP A 351 -34.12 21.46 51.82
N LEU A 352 -34.51 20.18 51.66
CA LEU A 352 -35.91 19.76 51.64
C LEU A 352 -36.62 19.97 52.99
N LEU A 353 -35.92 19.68 54.09
CA LEU A 353 -36.45 19.92 55.44
C LEU A 353 -36.62 21.41 55.71
N GLU A 354 -35.64 22.24 55.35
CA GLU A 354 -35.69 23.69 55.50
C GLU A 354 -36.75 24.33 54.59
N ALA A 355 -36.93 23.85 53.37
CA ALA A 355 -38.02 24.28 52.49
C ALA A 355 -39.40 23.94 53.08
N THR A 356 -39.55 22.74 53.65
CA THR A 356 -40.80 22.32 54.33
C THR A 356 -41.06 23.16 55.59
N HIS A 357 -40.02 23.42 56.38
CA HIS A 357 -40.09 24.31 57.55
C HIS A 357 -40.47 25.73 57.15
N CYS A 358 -39.88 26.26 56.08
CA CYS A 358 -40.23 27.55 55.50
C CYS A 358 -41.71 27.61 55.11
N LYS A 359 -42.22 26.59 54.37
CA LYS A 359 -43.63 26.52 53.97
C LYS A 359 -44.55 26.62 55.19
N LEU A 360 -44.34 25.79 56.21
CA LEU A 360 -45.16 25.80 57.42
C LEU A 360 -45.00 27.08 58.25
N SER A 361 -43.81 27.68 58.30
CA SER A 361 -43.56 28.95 59.00
C SER A 361 -44.32 30.12 58.37
N VAL A 362 -44.41 30.14 57.04
CA VAL A 362 -45.22 31.12 56.30
C VAL A 362 -46.70 30.92 56.63
N THR A 363 -47.19 29.67 56.58
CA THR A 363 -48.58 29.35 56.93
C THR A 363 -48.92 29.74 58.38
N LEU A 364 -48.01 29.50 59.33
CA LEU A 364 -48.18 29.91 60.72
C LEU A 364 -48.24 31.44 60.86
N SER A 365 -47.38 32.16 60.15
CA SER A 365 -47.33 33.63 60.19
C SER A 365 -48.62 34.25 59.62
N GLU A 366 -49.16 33.67 58.54
CA GLU A 366 -50.46 34.04 57.98
C GLU A 366 -51.61 33.81 58.98
N LEU A 367 -51.59 32.70 59.72
CA LEU A 367 -52.58 32.40 60.77
C LEU A 367 -52.48 33.32 61.99
N GLU A 368 -51.27 33.82 62.30
CA GLU A 368 -51.02 34.73 63.42
C GLU A 368 -51.14 36.21 63.04
N GLY A 369 -51.39 36.53 61.76
CA GLY A 369 -51.49 37.91 61.26
C GLY A 369 -50.15 38.66 61.26
N LYS A 370 -49.03 37.94 61.27
CA LYS A 370 -47.68 38.50 61.28
C LYS A 370 -47.17 38.75 59.85
N PRO A 371 -46.29 39.74 59.64
CA PRO A 371 -45.68 39.97 58.34
C PRO A 371 -44.89 38.73 57.90
N LYS A 372 -44.99 38.38 56.60
CA LYS A 372 -44.28 37.24 56.02
C LYS A 372 -42.78 37.44 56.14
N SER A 373 -42.08 36.51 56.77
CA SER A 373 -40.61 36.46 56.74
C SER A 373 -40.16 35.96 55.37
N PHE A 374 -39.15 36.62 54.80
CA PHE A 374 -38.56 36.20 53.53
C PHE A 374 -37.53 35.11 53.81
N HIS A 375 -37.72 33.91 53.25
CA HIS A 375 -36.81 32.79 53.41
C HIS A 375 -36.14 32.45 52.07
N ARG A 376 -34.95 31.83 52.13
CA ARG A 376 -34.15 31.45 50.95
C ARG A 376 -34.93 30.60 49.91
N PHE A 377 -35.93 29.84 50.36
CA PHE A 377 -36.74 28.96 49.51
C PHE A 377 -38.08 29.56 49.09
N SER A 378 -38.45 30.76 49.56
CA SER A 378 -39.76 31.35 49.30
C SER A 378 -40.02 31.60 47.81
N SER A 379 -38.98 31.91 47.02
CA SER A 379 -39.06 32.08 45.57
C SER A 379 -38.91 30.78 44.77
N SER A 380 -38.57 29.66 45.44
CA SER A 380 -38.32 28.35 44.82
C SER A 380 -39.45 27.36 45.06
N ILE A 381 -40.42 27.69 45.91
CA ILE A 381 -41.59 26.85 46.19
C ILE A 381 -42.71 27.25 45.23
N LEU A 382 -43.15 26.30 44.40
CA LEU A 382 -44.26 26.45 43.48
C LEU A 382 -45.46 25.66 44.00
N LYS A 383 -46.65 26.21 43.81
CA LYS A 383 -47.91 25.58 44.18
C LYS A 383 -48.73 25.30 42.95
N TRP A 384 -49.37 24.15 42.93
CA TRP A 384 -50.32 23.78 41.89
C TRP A 384 -51.51 23.04 42.50
N LYS A 385 -52.61 22.93 41.75
CA LYS A 385 -53.83 22.27 42.22
C LYS A 385 -54.13 21.07 41.36
N ASP A 386 -54.39 19.95 42.02
CA ASP A 386 -55.01 18.77 41.43
C ASP A 386 -56.36 18.53 42.11
N LYS A 387 -57.44 18.75 41.35
CA LYS A 387 -58.83 18.75 41.85
C LYS A 387 -58.99 19.68 43.07
N ASP A 388 -59.34 19.13 44.23
CA ASP A 388 -59.55 19.86 45.49
C ASP A 388 -58.29 19.92 46.37
N CYS A 389 -57.17 19.34 45.93
CA CYS A 389 -55.91 19.30 46.66
C CYS A 389 -54.92 20.34 46.12
N GLU A 390 -54.31 21.11 47.02
CA GLU A 390 -53.20 22.00 46.69
C GLU A 390 -51.89 21.30 47.04
N HIS A 391 -50.99 21.21 46.07
CA HIS A 391 -49.69 20.57 46.20
C HIS A 391 -48.58 21.60 46.08
N SER A 392 -47.49 21.37 46.81
CA SER A 392 -46.29 22.21 46.74
C SER A 392 -45.09 21.41 46.24
N VAL A 393 -44.32 22.00 45.33
CA VAL A 393 -43.00 21.49 44.92
C VAL A 393 -41.94 22.54 45.23
N VAL A 394 -40.73 22.09 45.54
CA VAL A 394 -39.56 22.98 45.64
C VAL A 394 -38.62 22.69 44.48
N GLN A 395 -38.24 23.74 43.75
CA GLN A 395 -37.23 23.68 42.70
C GLN A 395 -35.84 23.92 43.30
N LEU A 396 -35.00 22.90 43.27
CA LEU A 396 -33.62 22.96 43.76
C LEU A 396 -32.64 22.69 42.63
N THR A 397 -31.48 23.37 42.65
CA THR A 397 -30.41 23.14 41.68
C THR A 397 -29.64 21.87 42.04
N ARG A 398 -29.54 20.93 41.10
CA ARG A 398 -28.87 19.63 41.21
C ARG A 398 -27.87 19.48 40.07
N PRO A 399 -26.59 19.80 40.28
CA PRO A 399 -25.58 19.60 39.24
C PRO A 399 -25.37 18.11 38.98
N VAL A 400 -25.43 17.69 37.71
CA VAL A 400 -25.06 16.33 37.31
C VAL A 400 -23.53 16.20 37.37
N LYS A 401 -23.03 15.55 38.41
CA LYS A 401 -21.60 15.23 38.53
C LYS A 401 -21.29 14.01 37.66
N LEU A 402 -20.84 14.23 36.43
CA LEU A 402 -20.34 13.15 35.57
C LEU A 402 -19.05 12.58 36.18
N ARG A 403 -19.02 11.27 36.39
CA ARG A 403 -17.85 10.57 36.92
C ARG A 403 -16.68 10.73 35.95
N ARG A 404 -15.60 11.39 36.38
CA ARG A 404 -14.33 11.42 35.64
C ARG A 404 -13.62 10.10 35.88
N THR A 405 -13.94 9.06 35.12
CA THR A 405 -13.10 7.87 35.11
C THR A 405 -11.76 8.25 34.46
N PRO A 406 -10.62 8.19 35.18
CA PRO A 406 -9.33 8.39 34.54
C PRO A 406 -9.15 7.33 33.45
N PHE A 407 -8.77 7.78 32.25
CA PHE A 407 -8.51 6.89 31.13
C PHE A 407 -7.44 5.88 31.57
N ARG A 408 -7.77 4.59 31.50
CA ARG A 408 -6.79 3.54 31.74
C ARG A 408 -5.76 3.60 30.61
N SER A 409 -4.47 3.56 30.94
CA SER A 409 -3.40 3.57 29.94
C SER A 409 -3.63 2.47 28.89
N ARG A 410 -3.17 2.69 27.65
CA ARG A 410 -3.31 1.74 26.51
C ARG A 410 -2.93 0.28 26.87
N GLN A 411 -2.04 0.07 27.84
CA GLN A 411 -1.64 -1.26 28.31
C GLN A 411 -2.76 -1.97 29.11
N SER A 412 -3.58 -1.24 29.87
CA SER A 412 -4.62 -1.80 30.71
C SER A 412 -5.91 -2.16 29.95
N LEU A 413 -6.17 -1.55 28.79
CA LEU A 413 -7.30 -1.89 27.92
C LEU A 413 -7.08 -3.20 27.15
N ARG A 414 -5.84 -3.50 26.74
CA ARG A 414 -5.47 -4.78 26.11
C ARG A 414 -5.69 -5.99 27.02
N ALA A 415 -5.67 -5.82 28.34
CA ALA A 415 -5.97 -6.90 29.29
C ALA A 415 -7.48 -7.20 29.40
N SER A 416 -8.34 -6.24 29.03
CA SER A 416 -9.80 -6.34 29.21
C SER A 416 -10.52 -6.78 27.92
N ILE A 417 -9.93 -6.51 26.77
CA ILE A 417 -10.39 -6.97 25.47
C ILE A 417 -9.41 -8.07 25.04
N ILE A 418 -9.87 -9.32 24.96
CA ILE A 418 -9.07 -10.45 24.46
C ILE A 418 -8.70 -10.17 23.00
N TYR A 419 -7.59 -9.48 22.81
CA TYR A 419 -7.00 -9.21 21.50
C TYR A 419 -5.79 -10.12 21.34
N LYS A 420 -5.98 -11.27 20.68
CA LYS A 420 -4.90 -12.09 20.15
C LYS A 420 -4.51 -11.53 18.77
N GLY A 421 -3.60 -10.57 18.75
CA GLY A 421 -2.99 -10.06 17.52
C GLY A 421 -1.49 -9.78 17.71
N PRO A 422 -0.68 -9.79 16.64
CA PRO A 422 0.77 -9.97 16.74
C PRO A 422 1.46 -8.77 17.40
N LEU A 423 2.49 -9.07 18.19
CA LEU A 423 3.41 -8.11 18.78
C LEU A 423 4.16 -7.36 17.67
N GLN A 424 3.94 -6.05 17.55
CA GLN A 424 4.80 -5.18 16.76
C GLN A 424 5.84 -4.49 17.66
N PHE A 425 7.10 -4.77 17.31
CA PHE A 425 8.25 -3.86 17.22
C PHE A 425 8.32 -2.72 18.23
N VAL A 426 9.21 -2.89 19.21
CA VAL A 426 9.88 -1.78 19.88
C VAL A 426 10.91 -1.23 18.91
N ALA A 427 10.65 -0.06 18.33
CA ALA A 427 11.68 0.74 17.69
C ALA A 427 12.69 1.17 18.75
N GLN A 428 13.95 0.79 18.60
CA GLN A 428 15.06 1.30 19.41
C GLN A 428 15.13 2.81 19.23
N GLN A 429 15.03 3.54 20.34
CA GLN A 429 15.36 4.95 20.43
C GLN A 429 16.86 5.12 20.20
N SER A 430 17.22 5.83 19.14
CA SER A 430 18.55 6.40 18.93
C SER A 430 18.79 7.50 19.99
N VAL A 431 19.89 7.36 20.72
CA VAL A 431 20.37 8.31 21.72
C VAL A 431 20.80 9.62 21.04
N GLU A 432 20.17 10.74 21.41
CA GLU A 432 20.74 12.07 21.22
C GLU A 432 21.71 12.40 22.38
N PRO A 433 22.85 13.06 22.13
CA PRO A 433 23.55 13.80 23.17
C PRO A 433 23.13 15.29 23.16
N SER A 434 22.84 15.80 24.36
CA SER A 434 22.57 17.21 24.68
C SER A 434 23.85 18.08 24.72
N PRO A 435 23.72 19.43 24.78
CA PRO A 435 24.58 20.36 24.04
C PRO A 435 25.74 20.94 24.87
N ASN A 436 26.76 21.45 24.18
CA ASN A 436 27.64 22.49 24.70
C ASN A 436 27.79 23.64 23.69
N VAL A 437 27.55 24.84 24.18
CA VAL A 437 27.81 26.18 23.60
C VAL A 437 29.34 26.34 23.48
N THR A 438 29.95 26.90 22.44
CA THR A 438 30.10 28.34 22.18
C THR A 438 30.85 28.56 20.84
N ASP A 439 30.60 29.72 20.23
CA ASP A 439 31.46 30.50 19.30
C ASP A 439 31.34 30.33 17.78
N GLN A 440 30.60 31.30 17.22
CA GLN A 440 31.02 32.32 16.25
C GLN A 440 31.60 31.94 14.87
N GLU A 441 30.84 32.45 13.89
CA GLU A 441 31.29 33.21 12.72
C GLU A 441 31.63 32.52 11.39
N THR A 442 30.95 33.09 10.37
CA THR A 442 31.32 33.24 8.96
C THR A 442 31.19 32.07 7.98
N SER A 443 30.16 32.23 7.15
CA SER A 443 29.99 31.73 5.80
C SER A 443 31.11 32.19 4.86
N THR A 444 31.67 31.30 4.03
CA THR A 444 31.98 31.61 2.62
C THR A 444 32.26 30.35 1.78
N THR A 445 31.46 30.23 0.71
CA THR A 445 31.75 29.74 -0.66
C THR A 445 32.77 28.63 -0.99
N ALA A 446 32.24 27.69 -1.80
CA ALA A 446 32.71 27.27 -3.13
C ALA A 446 33.74 26.13 -3.29
N ALA A 447 33.22 25.07 -3.94
CA ALA A 447 33.68 24.45 -5.19
C ALA A 447 34.87 23.46 -5.21
N GLN A 448 34.56 22.31 -5.84
CA GLN A 448 35.41 21.47 -6.73
C GLN A 448 36.64 20.80 -6.07
N GLU A 449 37.07 19.58 -6.39
CA GLU A 449 36.97 18.77 -7.59
C GLU A 449 37.56 17.37 -7.29
N THR A 450 37.03 16.34 -7.98
CA THR A 450 37.72 15.16 -8.54
C THR A 450 38.68 14.28 -7.72
N GLY A 451 38.51 12.96 -7.88
CA GLY A 451 39.60 11.99 -7.70
C GLY A 451 39.11 10.55 -7.59
N ALA A 452 39.07 9.84 -8.71
CA ALA A 452 38.74 8.43 -8.83
C ALA A 452 39.94 7.49 -8.57
N VAL A 453 39.68 6.18 -8.69
CA VAL A 453 40.59 5.01 -8.86
C VAL A 453 40.86 4.26 -7.54
N GLU A 454 40.24 3.09 -7.31
CA GLU A 454 40.66 1.70 -7.68
C GLU A 454 42.02 1.31 -7.02
N CYS A 455 42.32 0.10 -6.58
CA CYS A 455 41.70 -1.22 -6.48
C CYS A 455 42.72 -2.08 -5.68
N ASP A 456 42.26 -3.25 -5.22
CA ASP A 456 43.00 -4.52 -5.23
C ASP A 456 43.80 -5.03 -4.00
N SER A 457 43.25 -6.13 -3.48
CA SER A 457 43.82 -7.48 -3.33
C SER A 457 44.88 -7.85 -2.26
N THR A 458 44.41 -8.70 -1.33
CA THR A 458 44.92 -10.05 -0.95
C THR A 458 46.30 -10.24 -0.27
N VAL A 459 46.30 -11.01 0.84
CA VAL A 459 46.89 -12.36 1.01
C VAL A 459 47.32 -12.64 2.48
N ASN A 460 46.69 -13.68 3.05
CA ASN A 460 47.10 -14.72 4.02
C ASN A 460 48.36 -14.61 4.91
N GLY A 461 48.21 -15.06 6.17
CA GLY A 461 49.28 -15.72 6.95
C GLY A 461 49.05 -15.79 8.47
N ALA A 462 48.72 -16.97 9.01
CA ALA A 462 48.69 -17.32 10.45
C ALA A 462 50.06 -17.87 10.93
N PRO A 463 50.23 -18.39 12.17
CA PRO A 463 50.08 -17.86 13.55
C PRO A 463 51.42 -17.95 14.35
N PRO A 464 51.48 -17.68 15.69
CA PRO A 464 51.40 -18.79 16.67
C PRO A 464 50.80 -18.49 18.07
N HIS A 465 50.15 -19.53 18.64
CA HIS A 465 50.12 -20.07 20.03
C HIS A 465 51.01 -19.42 21.13
N THR A 466 50.74 -19.41 22.44
CA THR A 466 49.76 -19.97 23.44
C THR A 466 49.73 -18.99 24.65
N ASP A 467 48.70 -18.89 25.51
CA ASP A 467 48.42 -19.75 26.68
C ASP A 467 47.03 -19.42 27.29
N ASP A 468 46.20 -20.46 27.42
CA ASP A 468 45.43 -20.88 28.61
C ASP A 468 44.73 -19.85 29.53
N ASP A 469 43.38 -19.89 29.57
CA ASP A 469 42.64 -20.33 30.76
C ASP A 469 41.19 -20.74 30.41
N ASN A 470 40.63 -21.55 31.30
CA ASN A 470 39.58 -22.55 31.18
C ASN A 470 38.18 -21.99 31.51
N GLY A 471 37.13 -22.53 30.89
CA GLY A 471 35.82 -22.62 31.57
C GLY A 471 34.58 -22.14 30.81
N GLN A 472 33.83 -23.13 30.31
CA GLN A 472 32.37 -23.17 30.12
C GLN A 472 31.79 -22.61 28.80
N ASP A 473 31.61 -23.56 27.89
CA ASP A 473 30.57 -23.58 26.85
C ASP A 473 29.20 -23.18 27.43
N GLN A 474 28.68 -22.03 26.99
CA GLN A 474 27.26 -21.74 26.98
C GLN A 474 26.91 -21.30 25.57
N THR A 475 26.53 -22.27 24.73
CA THR A 475 25.75 -22.01 23.52
C THR A 475 24.50 -21.22 23.92
N PRO A 476 24.21 -20.07 23.29
CA PRO A 476 22.97 -19.35 23.57
C PRO A 476 21.80 -20.24 23.13
N GLU A 477 21.00 -20.72 24.09
CA GLU A 477 19.73 -21.38 23.80
C GLU A 477 18.87 -20.42 22.97
N LEU A 478 18.80 -20.64 21.66
CA LEU A 478 17.79 -19.99 20.83
C LEU A 478 16.42 -20.48 21.31
N CYS A 479 15.58 -19.52 21.70
CA CYS A 479 14.23 -19.75 22.17
C CYS A 479 13.43 -20.53 21.11
N SER A 480 13.18 -21.82 21.35
CA SER A 480 12.32 -22.64 20.49
C SER A 480 10.86 -22.22 20.67
N ILE A 481 10.23 -21.75 19.59
CA ILE A 481 8.82 -21.34 19.54
C ILE A 481 7.88 -22.49 19.13
N GLY A 482 8.41 -23.67 18.81
CA GLY A 482 7.64 -24.86 18.43
C GLY A 482 8.51 -25.98 17.87
N LYS A 483 7.91 -27.13 17.58
CA LYS A 483 8.56 -28.27 16.89
C LYS A 483 7.85 -28.57 15.58
N CYS A 484 8.58 -28.99 14.56
CA CYS A 484 7.98 -29.51 13.33
C CYS A 484 8.66 -30.79 12.86
N LYS A 485 7.97 -31.50 11.96
CA LYS A 485 8.47 -32.70 11.28
C LYS A 485 8.61 -32.43 9.79
N ALA A 486 9.74 -32.75 9.18
CA ALA A 486 9.91 -32.67 7.74
C ALA A 486 9.03 -33.70 7.01
N LEU A 487 8.24 -33.22 6.05
CA LEU A 487 7.37 -34.02 5.18
C LEU A 487 8.07 -34.42 3.88
N TYR A 488 9.10 -33.68 3.47
CA TYR A 488 9.84 -33.92 2.23
C TYR A 488 11.33 -33.62 2.44
N ASN A 489 12.18 -34.21 1.60
CA ASN A 489 13.61 -33.87 1.57
C ASN A 489 13.80 -32.46 1.00
N PHE A 490 14.75 -31.70 1.56
CA PHE A 490 15.13 -30.38 1.07
C PHE A 490 16.66 -30.28 1.01
N THR A 491 17.18 -29.86 -0.14
CA THR A 491 18.62 -29.68 -0.39
C THR A 491 18.91 -28.18 -0.45
N PRO A 492 19.79 -27.65 0.42
CA PRO A 492 20.17 -26.23 0.43
C PRO A 492 20.73 -25.74 -0.91
N GLU A 493 20.33 -24.55 -1.34
CA GLU A 493 20.96 -23.79 -2.43
C GLU A 493 21.91 -22.71 -1.90
N HIS A 494 21.76 -22.33 -0.62
CA HIS A 494 22.55 -21.31 0.06
C HIS A 494 23.14 -21.82 1.39
N ASP A 495 24.24 -21.22 1.84
CA ASP A 495 24.99 -21.67 3.03
C ASP A 495 24.24 -21.42 4.35
N ASP A 496 23.21 -20.58 4.34
CA ASP A 496 22.33 -20.27 5.47
C ASP A 496 21.09 -21.17 5.54
N GLU A 497 20.95 -22.13 4.62
CA GLU A 497 19.82 -23.05 4.54
C GLU A 497 20.12 -24.42 5.16
N LEU A 498 19.09 -25.04 5.75
CA LEU A 498 19.20 -26.28 6.50
C LEU A 498 18.78 -27.48 5.64
N THR A 499 19.64 -28.50 5.53
CA THR A 499 19.27 -29.74 4.82
C THR A 499 18.21 -30.51 5.62
N LEU A 500 17.11 -30.90 4.95
CA LEU A 500 16.04 -31.71 5.56
C LEU A 500 15.95 -33.07 4.90
N LYS A 501 15.68 -34.11 5.70
CA LYS A 501 15.19 -35.41 5.23
C LYS A 501 13.77 -35.65 5.74
N GLU A 502 12.94 -36.26 4.91
CA GLU A 502 11.59 -36.68 5.30
C GLU A 502 11.65 -37.50 6.60
N GLY A 503 10.93 -37.03 7.62
CA GLY A 503 10.92 -37.63 8.95
C GLY A 503 11.72 -36.88 10.00
N ASP A 504 12.60 -35.94 9.63
CA ASP A 504 13.42 -35.17 10.57
C ASP A 504 12.55 -34.33 11.52
N LEU A 505 12.97 -34.21 12.78
CA LEU A 505 12.31 -33.40 13.81
C LEU A 505 13.15 -32.15 14.12
N LEU A 506 12.56 -30.98 13.93
CA LEU A 506 13.23 -29.69 14.05
C LEU A 506 12.62 -28.82 15.14
N ASP A 507 13.47 -28.03 15.79
CA ASP A 507 13.03 -26.94 16.66
C ASP A 507 12.89 -25.65 15.83
N ILE A 508 11.71 -25.05 15.86
CA ILE A 508 11.42 -23.79 15.17
C ILE A 508 11.90 -22.64 16.07
N CYS A 509 12.77 -21.78 15.56
CA CYS A 509 13.28 -20.61 16.26
C CYS A 509 12.60 -19.31 15.77
N ALA A 510 12.28 -19.21 14.48
CA ALA A 510 11.53 -18.09 13.91
C ALA A 510 10.69 -18.53 12.71
N LYS A 511 9.54 -17.86 12.51
CA LYS A 511 8.68 -18.03 11.33
C LYS A 511 8.63 -16.72 10.57
N GLU A 512 9.21 -16.67 9.37
CA GLU A 512 9.17 -15.47 8.53
C GLU A 512 7.90 -15.44 7.65
N GLU A 513 7.42 -14.24 7.33
CA GLU A 513 6.20 -14.04 6.53
C GLU A 513 6.38 -14.40 5.05
N ASN A 514 7.63 -14.56 4.58
CA ASN A 514 7.97 -14.94 3.21
C ASN A 514 7.86 -16.45 2.92
N GLY A 515 7.46 -17.26 3.92
CA GLY A 515 7.32 -18.71 3.81
C GLY A 515 8.56 -19.52 4.21
N TRP A 516 9.63 -18.87 4.65
CA TRP A 516 10.83 -19.51 5.21
C TRP A 516 10.81 -19.47 6.73
N TRP A 517 11.17 -20.59 7.35
CA TRP A 517 11.31 -20.70 8.80
C TRP A 517 12.78 -20.91 9.14
N PHE A 518 13.20 -20.41 10.29
CA PHE A 518 14.52 -20.63 10.85
C PHE A 518 14.41 -21.61 12.02
N GLY A 519 15.28 -22.62 12.04
CA GLY A 519 15.24 -23.61 13.11
C GLY A 519 16.51 -24.43 13.22
N THR A 520 16.50 -25.36 14.17
CA THR A 520 17.65 -26.18 14.52
C THR A 520 17.35 -27.67 14.28
N LEU A 521 18.27 -28.37 13.62
CA LEU A 521 18.26 -29.83 13.45
C LEU A 521 19.63 -30.38 13.81
N ASN A 522 19.70 -31.27 14.81
CA ASN A 522 20.95 -31.91 15.26
C ASN A 522 22.09 -30.92 15.56
N GLY A 523 21.77 -29.73 16.10
CA GLY A 523 22.73 -28.68 16.43
C GLY A 523 23.14 -27.77 15.27
N GLN A 524 22.65 -28.02 14.05
CA GLN A 524 22.82 -27.10 12.91
C GLN A 524 21.59 -26.19 12.79
N THR A 525 21.83 -24.90 12.58
CA THR A 525 20.78 -23.89 12.41
C THR A 525 20.75 -23.39 10.98
N GLY A 526 19.57 -23.19 10.42
CA GLY A 526 19.43 -22.62 9.08
C GLY A 526 17.96 -22.41 8.68
N HIS A 527 17.79 -21.79 7.51
CA HIS A 527 16.48 -21.55 6.91
C HIS A 527 15.97 -22.79 6.18
N PHE A 528 14.67 -23.04 6.27
CA PHE A 528 13.99 -24.08 5.50
C PHE A 528 12.57 -23.64 5.12
N PRO A 529 12.02 -24.12 4.00
CA PRO A 529 10.68 -23.74 3.56
C PRO A 529 9.61 -24.34 4.46
N SER A 530 8.69 -23.49 4.93
CA SER A 530 7.55 -23.90 5.78
C SER A 530 6.63 -24.93 5.13
N THR A 531 6.58 -24.96 3.79
CA THR A 531 5.77 -25.92 3.02
C THR A 531 6.33 -27.35 3.04
N TYR A 532 7.56 -27.54 3.53
CA TYR A 532 8.23 -28.84 3.61
C TYR A 532 8.10 -29.50 4.98
N VAL A 533 7.42 -28.87 5.93
CA VAL A 533 7.30 -29.33 7.31
C VAL A 533 5.86 -29.29 7.83
N GLU A 534 5.56 -30.13 8.80
CA GLU A 534 4.30 -30.14 9.56
C GLU A 534 4.59 -29.74 11.02
N GLU A 535 3.89 -28.73 11.53
CA GLU A 535 4.03 -28.31 12.93
C GLU A 535 3.38 -29.33 13.87
N LEU A 536 4.12 -29.73 14.90
CA LEU A 536 3.66 -30.71 15.88
C LEU A 536 2.87 -30.02 16.99
N PRO A 537 1.68 -30.55 17.39
CA PRO A 537 0.90 -30.00 18.48
C PRO A 537 1.67 -30.11 19.81
N VAL A 538 1.74 -29.02 20.56
CA VAL A 538 2.33 -28.99 21.90
C VAL A 538 1.43 -29.79 22.84
N LEU A 539 1.84 -31.01 23.19
CA LEU A 539 1.17 -31.81 24.22
C LEU A 539 1.63 -31.31 25.60
N ASP A 540 0.74 -30.63 26.32
CA ASP A 540 0.95 -30.28 27.72
C ASP A 540 1.19 -31.56 28.54
N SER A 541 2.42 -31.72 29.03
CA SER A 541 2.77 -32.82 29.93
C SER A 541 2.06 -32.62 31.27
N VAL A 542 1.10 -33.49 31.56
CA VAL A 542 0.47 -33.62 32.87
C VAL A 542 1.54 -34.01 33.88
N LYS A 543 1.87 -33.08 34.80
CA LYS A 543 2.67 -33.40 35.98
C LYS A 543 1.79 -34.16 36.98
N SER A 544 2.02 -35.47 37.07
CA SER A 544 1.59 -36.29 38.20
C SER A 544 2.38 -35.87 39.44
N SER A 545 1.69 -35.46 40.50
CA SER A 545 2.29 -35.24 41.83
C SER A 545 1.73 -36.28 42.79
N ASP A 546 2.53 -37.29 43.09
CA ASP A 546 2.42 -38.08 44.32
C ASP A 546 3.13 -37.32 45.45
N ALA A 547 2.36 -36.95 46.48
CA ALA A 547 2.73 -36.91 47.91
C ALA A 547 1.48 -36.57 48.74
#